data_AF-A0A1M6HXN0-F1
#
_entry.id   AF-A0A1M6HXN0-F1
#
_cell.length_a   1.000
_cell.length_b   1.000
_cell.length_c   1.000
_cell.angle_alpha   90.00
_cell.angle_beta   90.00
_cell.angle_gamma   90.00
#
_symmetry.space_group_name_H-M   'P 1'
#
loop_
_entity.id
_entity.type
_entity.pdbx_description
1 polymer ?
#
loop_
_entity_poly.entity_id
_entity_poly.type
_entity_poly.pdbx_seq_one_letter_code
_entity_poly.pdbx_strand_id
1 'polypeptide(L)'
;MKALLFSCLFCTLMPLTAQEVKVEILPAEIQIKTAVLPAPDADKDGAMVYGYNAEGTLVVLRKGSNNLVCIADDPRKDGINVACYSKKLEPFMARGRELNLQGKSSEEREAIREKEVAQGSLKMPDVPSMLYVYYGKS
;
A
#
# COMPACT_ATOMS: atom_id res chain seq x y z
N MET A 1 57.72 -41.74 11.63
CA MET A 1 57.84 -41.07 12.94
C MET A 1 57.60 -39.58 12.77
N LYS A 2 56.80 -38.98 13.68
CA LYS A 2 56.44 -37.56 13.82
C LYS A 2 55.35 -37.08 12.84
N ALA A 3 54.05 -37.22 13.14
CA ALA A 3 53.24 -36.53 14.16
C ALA A 3 53.11 -35.02 13.90
N LEU A 4 51.91 -34.57 13.48
CA LEU A 4 51.27 -33.26 13.73
C LEU A 4 49.83 -33.39 13.19
N LEU A 5 48.85 -33.71 14.03
CA LEU A 5 47.99 -32.77 14.79
C LEU A 5 47.00 -32.06 13.83
N PHE A 6 45.76 -32.55 13.69
CA PHE A 6 44.54 -32.12 14.42
C PHE A 6 44.32 -30.59 14.43
N SER A 7 43.08 -30.19 14.12
CA SER A 7 42.53 -28.80 14.09
C SER A 7 42.64 -28.12 12.71
N CYS A 8 41.61 -27.57 12.07
CA CYS A 8 40.36 -26.99 12.55
C CYS A 8 39.21 -27.35 11.61
N LEU A 9 38.20 -28.07 12.11
CA LEU A 9 36.83 -27.97 11.61
C LEU A 9 36.27 -26.65 12.14
N PHE A 10 36.68 -25.52 11.55
CA PHE A 10 36.07 -24.23 11.83
C PHE A 10 34.84 -24.10 10.91
N CYS A 11 33.73 -24.72 11.33
CA CYS A 11 32.41 -24.36 10.80
C CYS A 11 32.24 -22.85 11.05
N THR A 12 32.48 -22.06 10.01
CA THR A 12 32.11 -20.65 9.97
C THR A 12 30.60 -20.57 10.01
N LEU A 13 30.05 -20.50 11.23
CA LEU A 13 28.76 -19.89 11.51
C LEU A 13 28.85 -18.45 10.98
N MET A 14 28.50 -18.28 9.70
CA MET A 14 28.14 -16.97 9.17
C MET A 14 26.87 -16.56 9.91
N PRO A 15 26.89 -15.51 10.76
CA PRO A 15 25.65 -14.91 11.21
C PRO A 15 24.91 -14.45 9.95
N LEU A 16 23.76 -15.08 9.69
CA LEU A 16 22.74 -14.56 8.80
C LEU A 16 22.27 -13.23 9.43
N THR A 17 22.99 -12.14 9.15
CA THR A 17 22.44 -10.82 9.37
C THR A 17 21.34 -10.67 8.34
N ALA A 18 20.10 -10.92 8.74
CA ALA A 18 18.94 -10.48 8.00
C ALA A 18 19.10 -8.97 7.82
N GLN A 19 19.50 -8.53 6.63
CA GLN A 19 19.42 -7.12 6.27
C GLN A 19 17.93 -6.78 6.31
N GLU A 20 17.52 -5.99 7.31
CA GLU A 20 16.23 -5.32 7.25
C GLU A 20 16.23 -4.50 5.97
N VAL A 21 15.39 -4.89 5.00
CA VAL A 21 15.14 -4.09 3.81
C VAL A 21 14.49 -2.81 4.29
N LYS A 22 15.31 -1.76 4.45
CA LYS A 22 14.82 -0.44 4.85
C LYS A 22 14.07 0.14 3.66
N VAL A 23 12.75 0.00 3.71
CA VAL A 23 11.82 0.59 2.73
C VAL A 23 12.06 2.11 2.71
N GLU A 24 12.51 2.62 1.56
CA GLU A 24 12.74 4.06 1.40
C GLU A 24 11.38 4.75 1.22
N ILE A 25 11.01 5.59 2.19
CA ILE A 25 9.78 6.38 2.12
C ILE A 25 10.10 7.73 1.47
N LEU A 26 9.49 7.99 0.32
CA LEU A 26 9.63 9.27 -0.37
C LEU A 26 9.06 10.42 0.48
N PRO A 27 9.57 11.66 0.31
CA PRO A 27 8.99 12.83 0.96
C PRO A 27 7.49 12.98 0.65
N ALA A 28 6.70 13.44 1.63
CA ALA A 28 5.25 13.55 1.49
C ALA A 28 4.80 14.36 0.25
N GLU A 29 5.54 15.42 -0.10
CA GLU A 29 5.27 16.23 -1.30
C GLU A 29 5.39 15.40 -2.59
N ILE A 30 6.40 14.54 -2.69
CA ILE A 30 6.60 13.66 -3.85
C ILE A 30 5.49 12.60 -3.91
N GLN A 31 5.18 11.98 -2.76
CA GLN A 31 4.06 11.04 -2.69
C GLN A 31 2.74 11.67 -3.16
N ILE A 32 2.44 12.90 -2.75
CA ILE A 32 1.24 13.64 -3.17
C ILE A 32 1.25 13.89 -4.68
N LYS A 33 2.36 14.40 -5.22
CA LYS A 33 2.48 14.70 -6.66
C LYS A 33 2.33 13.45 -7.51
N THR A 34 2.93 12.34 -7.09
CA THR A 34 2.86 11.06 -7.81
C THR A 34 1.47 10.42 -7.69
N ALA A 35 0.85 10.45 -6.49
CA ALA A 35 -0.46 9.85 -6.26
C ALA A 35 -1.56 10.42 -7.17
N VAL A 36 -1.46 11.70 -7.54
CA VAL A 36 -2.46 12.39 -8.36
C VAL A 36 -2.19 12.34 -9.86
N LEU A 37 -1.07 11.73 -10.31
CA LEU A 37 -0.76 11.57 -11.74
C LEU A 37 -1.94 11.04 -12.59
N PRO A 38 -2.69 10.00 -12.16
CA PRO A 38 -3.79 9.48 -12.96
C PRO A 38 -5.06 10.33 -12.93
N ALA A 39 -5.17 11.30 -11.99
CA ALA A 39 -6.37 12.12 -11.87
C ALA A 39 -6.47 13.14 -13.02
N PRO A 40 -7.69 13.54 -13.44
CA PRO A 40 -7.91 14.68 -14.32
C PRO A 40 -7.26 15.96 -13.75
N ASP A 41 -6.65 16.79 -14.61
CA ASP A 41 -5.90 17.98 -14.16
C ASP A 41 -6.73 18.92 -13.28
N ALA A 42 -8.01 19.11 -13.61
CA ALA A 42 -8.93 19.95 -12.84
C ALA A 42 -9.20 19.43 -11.42
N ASP A 43 -8.99 18.13 -11.16
CA ASP A 43 -9.29 17.49 -9.88
C ASP A 43 -8.04 17.21 -9.02
N LYS A 44 -6.83 17.37 -9.58
CA LYS A 44 -5.56 17.02 -8.90
C LYS A 44 -5.38 17.74 -7.58
N ASP A 45 -5.70 19.03 -7.51
CA ASP A 45 -5.48 19.84 -6.30
C ASP A 45 -6.49 19.54 -5.19
N GLY A 46 -7.71 19.17 -5.56
CA GLY A 46 -8.79 18.89 -4.63
C GLY A 46 -8.81 17.44 -4.09
N ALA A 47 -8.06 16.53 -4.69
CA ALA A 47 -8.11 15.11 -4.31
C ALA A 47 -7.59 14.87 -2.89
N MET A 48 -8.27 14.03 -2.12
CA MET A 48 -7.70 13.48 -0.89
C MET A 48 -6.54 12.56 -1.25
N VAL A 49 -5.45 12.58 -0.48
CA VAL A 49 -4.30 11.71 -0.74
C VAL A 49 -3.93 10.92 0.50
N TYR A 50 -3.97 9.59 0.35
CA TYR A 50 -3.30 8.67 1.25
C TYR A 50 -1.86 8.45 0.77
N GLY A 51 -0.92 8.39 1.70
CA GLY A 51 0.45 7.96 1.46
C GLY A 51 1.06 7.34 2.71
N TYR A 52 2.36 7.17 2.76
CA TYR A 52 3.07 6.40 3.78
C TYR A 52 3.89 7.32 4.67
N ASN A 53 3.78 7.13 5.99
CA ASN A 53 4.62 7.80 6.99
C ASN A 53 6.00 7.11 7.10
N ALA A 54 6.85 7.60 8.02
CA ALA A 54 8.20 7.08 8.23
C ALA A 54 8.21 5.58 8.63
N GLU A 55 7.13 5.10 9.23
CA GLU A 55 6.94 3.70 9.62
C GLU A 55 6.36 2.84 8.49
N GLY A 56 6.14 3.39 7.29
CA GLY A 56 5.50 2.68 6.18
C GLY A 56 4.01 2.40 6.41
N THR A 57 3.37 3.12 7.33
CA THR A 57 1.94 3.04 7.60
C THR A 57 1.18 4.02 6.70
N LEU A 58 0.07 3.56 6.12
CA LEU A 58 -0.78 4.39 5.29
C LEU A 58 -1.51 5.44 6.13
N VAL A 59 -1.30 6.72 5.83
CA VAL A 59 -1.85 7.90 6.51
C VAL A 59 -2.41 8.88 5.49
N VAL A 60 -3.23 9.83 5.94
CA VAL A 60 -3.71 10.93 5.09
C VAL A 60 -2.61 11.99 5.02
N LEU A 61 -2.00 12.18 3.86
CA LEU A 61 -1.00 13.23 3.62
C LEU A 61 -1.65 14.55 3.19
N ARG A 62 -2.79 14.49 2.50
CA ARG A 62 -3.56 15.67 2.10
C ARG A 62 -5.05 15.42 2.31
N LYS A 63 -5.71 16.33 3.02
CA LYS A 63 -7.18 16.37 3.10
C LYS A 63 -7.74 16.78 1.74
N GLY A 64 -8.78 16.10 1.27
CA GLY A 64 -9.43 16.43 -0.01
C GLY A 64 -10.60 17.38 0.15
N SER A 65 -10.87 18.15 -0.90
CA SER A 65 -12.02 19.04 -1.05
C SER A 65 -12.99 18.59 -2.17
N ASN A 66 -12.59 17.66 -3.03
CA ASN A 66 -13.42 17.15 -4.12
C ASN A 66 -13.81 15.66 -3.95
N ASN A 67 -14.24 15.05 -5.06
CA ASN A 67 -14.78 13.70 -5.08
C ASN A 67 -13.74 12.60 -5.30
N LEU A 68 -12.45 12.91 -5.36
CA LEU A 68 -11.39 11.91 -5.57
C LEU A 68 -10.62 11.60 -4.30
N VAL A 69 -10.31 10.32 -4.14
CA VAL A 69 -9.32 9.82 -3.19
C VAL A 69 -8.23 9.13 -4.00
N CYS A 70 -7.00 9.57 -3.83
CA CYS A 70 -5.82 9.01 -4.48
C CYS A 70 -4.93 8.29 -3.45
N ILE A 71 -4.36 7.17 -3.86
CA ILE A 71 -3.43 6.36 -3.06
C ILE A 71 -2.04 6.50 -3.67
N ALA A 72 -1.08 6.90 -2.85
CA ALA A 72 0.32 6.98 -3.23
C ALA A 72 0.89 5.58 -3.50
N ASP A 73 2.03 5.58 -4.19
CA ASP A 73 2.73 4.38 -4.59
C ASP A 73 3.20 3.60 -3.35
N ASP A 74 3.03 2.28 -3.35
CA ASP A 74 3.40 1.45 -2.21
C ASP A 74 4.92 1.20 -2.24
N PRO A 75 5.69 1.75 -1.29
CA PRO A 75 7.15 1.70 -1.33
C PRO A 75 7.71 0.28 -1.13
N ARG A 76 6.85 -0.69 -0.82
CA ARG A 76 7.20 -2.11 -0.68
C ARG A 76 7.02 -2.90 -1.98
N LYS A 77 6.48 -2.28 -3.02
CA LYS A 77 6.24 -2.90 -4.32
C LYS A 77 7.25 -2.38 -5.34
N ASP A 78 7.61 -3.25 -6.26
CA ASP A 78 8.43 -2.87 -7.40
C ASP A 78 7.58 -2.20 -8.48
N GLY A 79 8.16 -1.20 -9.15
CA GLY A 79 7.50 -0.35 -10.11
C GLY A 79 6.65 0.74 -9.45
N ILE A 80 5.78 1.36 -10.25
CA ILE A 80 4.82 2.37 -9.79
C ILE A 80 3.40 1.82 -9.92
N ASN A 81 2.58 2.03 -8.91
CA ASN A 81 1.15 1.76 -8.94
C ASN A 81 0.40 2.77 -8.06
N VAL A 82 -0.17 3.78 -8.72
CA VAL A 82 -1.02 4.78 -8.07
C VAL A 82 -2.41 4.77 -8.67
N ALA A 83 -3.42 5.00 -7.83
CA ALA A 83 -4.81 5.00 -8.28
C ALA A 83 -5.62 6.08 -7.56
N CYS A 84 -6.55 6.68 -8.31
CA CYS A 84 -7.55 7.59 -7.80
C CYS A 84 -8.95 7.03 -8.05
N TYR A 85 -9.79 7.02 -7.03
CA TYR A 85 -11.17 6.53 -7.10
C TYR A 85 -12.14 7.53 -6.48
N SER A 86 -13.43 7.31 -6.73
CA SER A 86 -14.49 8.12 -6.14
C SER A 86 -14.54 7.99 -4.63
N LYS A 87 -14.61 9.13 -3.93
CA LYS A 87 -14.81 9.21 -2.48
C LYS A 87 -16.01 8.40 -1.98
N LYS A 88 -17.03 8.16 -2.82
CA LYS A 88 -18.16 7.29 -2.47
C LYS A 88 -17.78 5.82 -2.27
N LEU A 89 -16.68 5.35 -2.87
CA LEU A 89 -16.14 4.00 -2.71
C LEU A 89 -15.25 3.87 -1.46
N GLU A 90 -14.91 4.99 -0.81
CA GLU A 90 -14.05 5.00 0.37
C GLU A 90 -14.50 4.06 1.50
N PRO A 91 -15.80 3.94 1.85
CA PRO A 91 -16.22 3.00 2.90
C PRO A 91 -15.79 1.56 2.62
N PHE A 92 -15.92 1.12 1.36
CA PHE A 92 -15.51 -0.20 0.90
C PHE A 92 -13.99 -0.37 0.93
N MET A 93 -13.24 0.63 0.43
CA MET A 93 -11.78 0.59 0.41
C MET A 93 -11.18 0.63 1.82
N ALA A 94 -11.72 1.47 2.71
CA ALA A 94 -11.33 1.56 4.11
C ALA A 94 -11.55 0.23 4.85
N ARG A 95 -12.69 -0.43 4.62
CA ARG A 95 -12.96 -1.75 5.18
C ARG A 95 -11.93 -2.78 4.71
N GLY A 96 -11.54 -2.74 3.44
CA GLY A 96 -10.45 -3.57 2.92
C GLY A 96 -9.12 -3.33 3.65
N ARG A 97 -8.76 -2.08 3.91
CA ARG A 97 -7.52 -1.76 4.66
C ARG A 97 -7.57 -2.23 6.11
N GLU A 98 -8.72 -2.08 6.78
CA GLU A 98 -8.91 -2.58 8.14
C GLU A 98 -8.72 -4.10 8.23
N LEU A 99 -9.35 -4.86 7.31
CA LEU A 99 -9.21 -6.32 7.26
C LEU A 99 -7.78 -6.77 6.95
N ASN A 100 -7.04 -6.01 6.13
CA ASN A 100 -5.61 -6.26 5.90
C ASN A 100 -4.78 -6.12 7.17
N LEU A 101 -5.06 -5.10 7.99
CA LEU A 101 -4.38 -4.92 9.28
C LEU A 101 -4.72 -6.04 10.27
N GLN A 102 -5.86 -6.70 10.10
CA GLN A 102 -6.25 -7.90 10.85
C GLN A 102 -5.61 -9.19 10.30
N GLY A 103 -4.76 -9.10 9.28
CA GLY A 103 -4.08 -10.25 8.69
C GLY A 103 -4.96 -11.13 7.80
N LYS A 104 -6.12 -10.63 7.35
CA LYS A 104 -7.02 -11.38 6.47
C LYS A 104 -6.41 -11.58 5.08
N SER A 105 -6.54 -12.79 4.56
CA SER A 105 -6.15 -13.09 3.17
C SER A 105 -7.05 -12.32 2.19
N SER A 106 -6.63 -12.24 0.92
CA SER A 106 -7.46 -11.57 -0.10
C SER A 106 -8.82 -12.24 -0.27
N GLU A 107 -8.87 -13.57 -0.18
CA GLU A 107 -10.10 -14.37 -0.30
C GLU A 107 -11.03 -14.14 0.90
N GLU A 108 -10.49 -14.21 2.14
CA GLU A 108 -11.27 -13.91 3.34
C GLU A 108 -11.82 -12.48 3.31
N ARG A 109 -11.00 -11.53 2.87
CA ARG A 109 -11.36 -10.11 2.80
C ARG A 109 -12.47 -9.85 1.78
N GLU A 110 -12.48 -10.57 0.66
CA GLU A 110 -13.58 -10.48 -0.32
C GLU A 110 -14.85 -11.10 0.27
N ALA A 111 -14.79 -12.33 0.77
CA ALA A 111 -15.95 -13.01 1.35
C ALA A 111 -16.60 -12.21 2.50
N ILE A 112 -15.79 -11.60 3.37
CA ILE A 112 -16.30 -10.74 4.45
C ILE A 112 -17.02 -9.50 3.88
N ARG A 113 -16.38 -8.78 2.94
CA ARG A 113 -16.98 -7.57 2.35
C ARG A 113 -18.23 -7.89 1.54
N GLU A 114 -18.25 -8.97 0.77
CA GLU A 114 -19.43 -9.45 0.04
C GLU A 114 -20.61 -9.68 0.99
N LYS A 115 -20.37 -10.36 2.11
CA LYS A 115 -21.40 -10.58 3.13
C LYS A 115 -21.88 -9.27 3.76
N GLU A 116 -20.97 -8.36 4.11
CA GLU A 116 -21.32 -7.05 4.70
C GLU A 116 -22.10 -6.17 3.71
N VAL A 117 -21.78 -6.23 2.42
CA VAL A 117 -22.53 -5.56 1.34
C VAL A 117 -23.92 -6.16 1.22
N ALA A 118 -24.04 -7.49 1.16
CA ALA A 118 -25.33 -8.18 1.07
C ALA A 118 -26.24 -7.89 2.29
N GLN A 119 -25.64 -7.66 3.46
CA GLN A 119 -26.34 -7.28 4.69
C GLN A 119 -26.62 -5.78 4.80
N GLY A 120 -26.08 -4.96 3.89
CA GLY A 120 -26.21 -3.50 3.89
C GLY A 120 -25.37 -2.78 4.94
N SER A 121 -24.52 -3.48 5.68
CA SER A 121 -23.61 -2.88 6.67
C SER A 121 -22.39 -2.21 6.01
N LEU A 122 -21.99 -2.69 4.82
CA LEU A 122 -20.96 -2.05 3.99
C LEU A 122 -21.60 -1.38 2.77
N LYS A 123 -21.40 -0.07 2.65
CA LYS A 123 -21.98 0.70 1.54
C LYS A 123 -21.13 0.56 0.27
N MET A 124 -21.79 0.14 -0.81
CA MET A 124 -21.28 0.28 -2.17
C MET A 124 -21.73 1.62 -2.77
N PRO A 125 -20.98 2.19 -3.72
CA PRO A 125 -21.46 3.33 -4.50
C PRO A 125 -22.78 3.00 -5.21
N ASP A 126 -23.71 3.94 -5.16
CA ASP A 126 -25.05 3.87 -5.78
C ASP A 126 -25.04 4.26 -7.27
N VAL A 127 -23.93 4.79 -7.74
CA VAL A 127 -23.71 5.21 -9.13
C VAL A 127 -22.37 4.67 -9.63
N PRO A 128 -22.25 4.36 -10.93
CA PRO A 128 -20.97 4.06 -11.54
C PRO A 128 -19.97 5.20 -11.27
N SER A 129 -18.72 4.84 -11.07
CA SER A 129 -17.65 5.81 -10.89
C SER A 129 -16.39 5.38 -11.61
N MET A 130 -15.58 6.36 -12.01
CA MET A 130 -14.32 6.11 -12.70
C MET A 130 -13.24 5.75 -11.70
N LEU A 131 -12.42 4.75 -12.07
CA LEU A 131 -11.15 4.43 -11.44
C LEU A 131 -10.04 4.89 -12.40
N TYR A 132 -9.15 5.74 -11.92
CA TYR A 132 -7.98 6.17 -12.65
C TYR A 132 -6.75 5.44 -12.09
N VAL A 133 -5.97 4.81 -12.96
CA VAL A 133 -4.79 4.03 -12.56
C VAL A 133 -3.61 4.45 -13.42
N TYR A 134 -2.47 4.72 -12.78
CA TYR A 134 -1.19 4.88 -13.44
C TYR A 134 -0.24 3.82 -12.88
N TYR A 135 0.28 2.96 -13.75
CA TYR A 135 1.15 1.86 -13.36
C TYR A 135 2.29 1.65 -14.35
N GLY A 136 3.39 1.09 -13.87
CA GLY A 136 4.57 0.73 -14.66
C GLY A 136 5.44 -0.26 -13.90
N LYS A 137 6.18 -1.10 -14.63
CA LYS A 137 7.21 -1.98 -14.07
C LYS A 137 8.57 -1.29 -14.16
N SER A 138 9.46 -1.59 -13.20
CA SER A 138 10.86 -1.18 -13.22
C SER A 138 11.67 -1.95 -14.26
#